data_AF-A0AAV0VVK2-F1
#
_entry.id   AF-A0AAV0VVK2-F1
#
_cell.length_a   1.000
_cell.length_b   1.000
_cell.length_c   1.000
_cell.angle_alpha   90.00
_cell.angle_beta   90.00
_cell.angle_gamma   90.00
#
_symmetry.space_group_name_H-M   'P 1'
#
loop_
_entity.id
_entity.type
_entity.pdbx_description
1 polymer ?
#
loop_
_entity_poly.entity_id
_entity_poly.type
_entity_poly.pdbx_seq_one_letter_code
_entity_poly.pdbx_strand_id
1 'polypeptide(L)'
;MCTRVNRCGGCCSHDLLACRPTKTETLNFEVIVLQYSGSGKLEFKGRKSVSVDQHLTCQCDCITEEENCAPLQVYNSDECRCMCTNEEDRQECNDEYGLRLWNSTTCTCQ
;
A
#
# COMPACT_ATOMS: atom_id res chain seq x y z
N MET A 1 8.17 21.44 -12.50
CA MET A 1 8.82 20.64 -13.56
C MET A 1 8.69 19.17 -13.20
N CYS A 2 8.50 18.28 -14.18
CA CYS A 2 8.36 16.83 -13.99
C CYS A 2 9.06 16.08 -15.15
N THR A 3 9.32 14.78 -14.97
CA THR A 3 9.88 13.89 -16.00
C THR A 3 9.00 12.66 -16.19
N ARG A 4 9.16 11.95 -17.31
CA ARG A 4 8.39 10.74 -17.63
C ARG A 4 9.13 9.51 -17.15
N VAL A 5 8.42 8.62 -16.45
CA VAL A 5 8.92 7.33 -15.96
C VAL A 5 7.84 6.28 -16.20
N ASN A 6 8.23 5.06 -16.55
CA ASN A 6 7.29 3.96 -16.69
C ASN A 6 6.74 3.56 -15.32
N ARG A 7 5.42 3.54 -15.20
CA ARG A 7 4.69 3.17 -13.98
C ARG A 7 3.52 2.27 -14.36
N CYS A 8 3.21 1.34 -13.46
CA CYS A 8 2.01 0.53 -13.56
C CYS A 8 0.78 1.43 -13.45
N GLY A 9 -0.19 1.18 -14.31
CA GLY A 9 -1.44 1.90 -14.36
C GLY A 9 -2.48 1.10 -15.14
N GLY A 10 -3.74 1.16 -14.69
CA GLY A 10 -4.83 0.37 -15.22
C GLY A 10 -5.73 -0.14 -14.10
N CYS A 11 -6.79 -0.86 -14.50
CA CYS A 11 -7.75 -1.46 -13.57
C CYS A 11 -7.55 -2.97 -13.49
N CYS A 12 -7.90 -3.55 -12.34
CA CYS A 12 -7.98 -4.98 -12.14
C CYS A 12 -9.44 -5.46 -12.17
N SER A 13 -9.65 -6.78 -12.22
CA SER A 13 -10.98 -7.37 -12.34
C SER A 13 -11.82 -7.33 -11.06
N HIS A 14 -11.20 -7.03 -9.91
CA HIS A 14 -11.85 -7.04 -8.60
C HIS A 14 -11.32 -5.90 -7.72
N ASP A 15 -12.15 -5.35 -6.86
CA ASP A 15 -11.82 -4.23 -5.96
C ASP A 15 -10.82 -4.58 -4.85
N LEU A 16 -10.51 -5.87 -4.68
CA LEU A 16 -9.50 -6.35 -3.72
C LEU A 16 -8.10 -6.41 -4.33
N LEU A 17 -8.00 -6.18 -5.64
CA LEU A 17 -6.76 -6.25 -6.41
C LEU A 17 -6.36 -4.85 -6.88
N ALA A 18 -5.06 -4.58 -6.83
CA ALA A 18 -4.47 -3.37 -7.41
C ALA A 18 -3.41 -3.74 -8.45
N CYS A 19 -3.25 -2.87 -9.45
CA CYS A 19 -2.18 -2.98 -10.44
C CYS A 19 -0.85 -2.59 -9.79
N ARG A 20 -0.04 -3.60 -9.43
CA ARG A 20 1.20 -3.45 -8.68
C ARG A 20 2.41 -3.88 -9.53
N PRO A 21 3.59 -3.25 -9.32
CA PRO A 21 4.81 -3.68 -10.01
C PRO A 21 5.33 -4.99 -9.43
N THR A 22 5.64 -5.95 -10.30
CA THR A 22 6.34 -7.19 -9.91
C THR A 22 7.84 -7.10 -10.12
N LYS A 23 8.29 -6.14 -10.94
CA LYS A 23 9.71 -5.86 -11.18
C LYS A 23 9.93 -4.37 -11.37
N THR A 24 10.94 -3.84 -10.69
CA THR A 24 11.35 -2.44 -10.78
C THR A 24 12.81 -2.31 -11.18
N GLU A 25 13.17 -1.14 -11.68
CA GLU A 25 14.55 -0.73 -11.95
C GLU A 25 14.72 0.73 -11.54
N THR A 26 15.86 1.06 -10.93
CA THR A 26 16.15 2.42 -10.49
C THR A 26 16.84 3.21 -11.61
N LEU A 27 16.23 4.33 -12.02
CA LEU A 27 16.80 5.28 -12.96
C LEU A 27 17.39 6.47 -12.21
N ASN A 28 18.54 6.98 -12.67
CA ASN A 28 19.18 8.16 -12.10
C ASN A 28 19.04 9.35 -13.04
N PHE A 29 18.39 10.42 -12.59
CA PHE A 29 18.18 11.65 -13.33
C PHE A 29 19.03 12.78 -12.76
N GLU A 30 19.71 13.51 -13.63
CA GLU A 30 20.36 14.76 -13.24
C GLU A 30 19.33 15.91 -13.30
N VAL A 31 19.07 16.55 -12.15
CA VAL A 31 18.12 17.66 -12.03
C VAL A 31 18.84 18.95 -11.67
N ILE A 32 18.28 20.08 -12.12
CA ILE A 32 18.73 21.41 -11.75
C ILE A 32 18.08 21.81 -10.41
N VAL A 33 18.88 22.23 -9.45
CA VAL A 33 18.41 22.73 -8.16
C VAL A 33 18.38 24.26 -8.21
N LEU A 34 17.18 24.82 -8.04
CA LEU A 34 16.97 26.25 -7.89
C LEU A 34 16.51 26.54 -6.46
N GLN A 35 17.02 27.60 -5.86
CA GLN A 35 16.58 28.08 -4.55
C GLN A 35 15.99 29.47 -4.69
N TYR A 36 14.87 29.72 -4.02
CA TYR A 36 14.27 31.04 -3.98
C TYR A 36 15.07 31.94 -3.04
N SER A 37 15.53 33.09 -3.55
CA SER A 37 16.10 34.14 -2.71
C SER A 37 15.03 35.15 -2.32
N GLY A 38 15.16 35.76 -1.14
CA GLY A 38 14.17 36.69 -0.57
C GLY A 38 13.83 37.92 -1.44
N SER A 39 14.54 38.12 -2.54
CA SER A 39 14.28 39.15 -3.56
C SER A 39 13.29 38.74 -4.66
N GLY A 40 12.69 37.55 -4.57
CA GLY A 40 11.75 37.04 -5.57
C GLY A 40 12.41 36.34 -6.76
N LYS A 41 13.72 36.08 -6.69
CA LYS A 41 14.50 35.48 -7.76
C LYS A 41 14.82 34.02 -7.45
N LEU A 42 14.81 33.18 -8.48
CA LEU A 42 15.31 31.81 -8.40
C LEU A 42 16.81 31.80 -8.72
N GLU A 43 17.61 31.36 -7.75
CA GLU A 43 19.06 31.21 -7.87
C GLU A 43 19.43 29.77 -8.19
N PHE A 44 20.27 29.57 -9.20
CA PHE A 44 20.84 28.26 -9.50
C PHE A 44 21.81 27.84 -8.39
N LYS A 45 21.58 26.66 -7.79
CA LYS A 45 22.42 26.10 -6.73
C LYS A 45 23.26 24.91 -7.18
N GLY A 46 23.03 24.39 -8.38
CA GLY A 46 23.80 23.28 -8.94
C GLY A 46 22.93 22.22 -9.59
N ARG A 47 23.56 21.08 -9.89
CA ARG A 47 22.90 19.87 -10.37
C ARG A 47 22.94 18.80 -9.29
N LYS A 48 21.92 17.96 -9.22
CA LYS A 48 21.82 16.84 -8.29
C LYS A 48 21.35 15.60 -9.03
N SER A 49 21.90 14.44 -8.70
CA SER A 49 21.36 13.16 -9.15
C SER A 49 20.19 12.74 -8.24
N VAL A 50 19.07 12.38 -8.83
CA VAL A 50 17.88 11.88 -8.15
C VAL A 50 17.53 10.52 -8.72
N SER A 51 17.41 9.53 -7.84
CA SER A 51 17.01 8.17 -8.18
C SER A 51 15.49 8.05 -8.19
N VAL A 52 14.92 7.46 -9.23
CA VAL A 52 13.48 7.22 -9.38
C VAL A 52 13.26 5.83 -9.93
N ASP A 53 12.40 5.05 -9.28
CA ASP A 53 12.08 3.71 -9.75
C ASP A 53 11.09 3.74 -10.92
N GLN A 54 11.45 2.99 -11.96
CA GLN A 54 10.57 2.63 -13.07
C GLN A 54 10.05 1.21 -12.88
N HIS A 55 8.81 0.99 -13.31
CA HIS A 55 8.17 -0.31 -13.27
C HIS A 55 8.40 -1.01 -14.61
N LEU A 56 8.91 -2.24 -14.58
CA LEU A 56 9.20 -3.05 -15.77
C LEU A 56 8.07 -4.01 -16.11
N THR A 57 7.45 -4.60 -15.09
CA THR A 57 6.33 -5.53 -15.22
C THR A 57 5.29 -5.26 -14.14
N CYS A 58 4.02 -5.49 -14.47
CA CYS A 58 2.88 -5.23 -13.61
C CYS A 58 1.96 -6.44 -13.56
N GLN A 59 1.30 -6.63 -12.42
CA GLN A 59 0.29 -7.66 -12.23
C GLN A 59 -0.81 -7.14 -11.30
N CYS A 60 -2.01 -7.71 -11.42
CA CYS A 60 -3.05 -7.55 -10.42
C CYS A 60 -2.73 -8.39 -9.20
N ASP A 61 -2.53 -7.73 -8.07
CA ASP A 61 -2.15 -8.36 -6.81
C ASP A 61 -2.96 -7.75 -5.67
N CYS A 62 -3.05 -8.47 -4.54
CA CYS A 62 -3.89 -8.08 -3.42
C CYS A 62 -3.52 -6.69 -2.88
N ILE A 63 -4.54 -5.90 -2.54
CA ILE A 63 -4.34 -4.57 -1.92
C ILE A 63 -3.82 -4.72 -0.49
N THR A 64 -4.37 -5.69 0.24
CA THR A 64 -3.96 -6.03 1.59
C THR A 64 -2.81 -7.02 1.54
N GLU A 65 -1.76 -6.74 2.31
CA GLU A 65 -0.62 -7.62 2.51
C GLU A 65 -0.67 -8.25 3.91
N GLU A 66 0.16 -9.27 4.14
CA GLU A 66 0.26 -9.95 5.44
C GLU A 66 0.63 -8.98 6.57
N GLU A 67 1.47 -7.99 6.28
CA GLU A 67 1.88 -6.94 7.22
C GLU A 67 0.74 -6.03 7.67
N ASN A 68 -0.38 -6.02 6.95
CA ASN A 68 -1.56 -5.25 7.30
C ASN A 68 -2.51 -6.01 8.23
N CYS A 69 -2.28 -7.29 8.49
CA CYS A 69 -3.13 -8.09 9.36
C CYS A 69 -2.87 -7.79 10.85
N ALA A 70 -3.94 -7.80 11.64
CA ALA A 70 -3.83 -7.69 13.09
C ALA A 70 -3.19 -8.96 13.70
N PRO A 71 -2.65 -8.91 14.93
CA PRO A 71 -1.95 -10.06 15.55
C PRO A 71 -2.79 -11.34 15.69
N LEU A 72 -4.12 -11.23 15.75
CA LEU A 72 -5.06 -12.37 15.83
C LEU A 72 -5.62 -12.79 14.46
N GLN A 73 -5.05 -12.24 13.38
CA GLN A 73 -5.44 -12.54 12.03
C GLN A 73 -4.31 -13.24 11.27
N VAL A 74 -4.69 -14.08 10.33
CA VAL A 74 -3.79 -14.70 9.35
C VAL A 74 -4.21 -14.25 7.96
N TYR A 75 -3.22 -13.88 7.15
CA TYR A 75 -3.47 -13.48 5.78
C TYR A 75 -3.85 -14.66 4.90
N ASN A 76 -4.97 -14.56 4.20
CA ASN A 76 -5.37 -15.50 3.17
C ASN A 76 -5.12 -14.86 1.79
N SER A 77 -4.12 -15.37 1.07
CA SER A 77 -3.74 -14.91 -0.27
C SER A 77 -4.78 -15.20 -1.33
N ASP A 78 -5.54 -16.30 -1.20
CA ASP A 78 -6.54 -16.70 -2.20
C ASP A 78 -7.76 -15.77 -2.18
N GLU A 79 -8.01 -15.16 -1.01
CA GLU A 79 -9.14 -14.25 -0.80
C GLU A 79 -8.72 -12.80 -0.60
N CYS A 80 -7.42 -12.49 -0.71
CA CYS A 80 -6.83 -11.18 -0.50
C CYS A 80 -7.29 -10.48 0.80
N ARG A 81 -7.43 -11.23 1.90
CA ARG A 81 -7.95 -10.70 3.17
C ARG A 81 -7.33 -11.33 4.39
N CYS A 82 -7.31 -10.58 5.49
CA CYS A 82 -6.95 -11.09 6.81
C CYS A 82 -8.16 -11.81 7.44
N MET A 83 -7.95 -13.02 7.95
CA MET A 83 -8.97 -13.86 8.58
C MET A 83 -8.64 -14.10 10.05
N CYS A 84 -9.65 -14.00 10.92
CA CYS A 84 -9.48 -14.32 12.33
C CYS A 84 -9.21 -15.82 12.52
N THR A 85 -8.29 -16.17 13.41
CA THR A 85 -8.01 -17.58 13.74
C THR A 85 -8.87 -18.12 14.86
N ASN A 86 -9.47 -17.26 15.68
CA ASN A 86 -10.25 -17.59 16.86
C ASN A 86 -11.77 -17.62 16.58
N GLU A 87 -12.19 -18.56 15.72
CA GLU A 87 -13.62 -18.72 15.42
C GLU A 87 -14.43 -19.25 16.61
N GLU A 88 -13.81 -19.97 17.56
CA GLU A 88 -14.46 -20.41 18.81
C GLU A 88 -14.87 -19.20 19.67
N ASP A 89 -13.95 -18.27 19.94
CA ASP A 89 -14.22 -17.02 20.66
C ASP A 89 -15.34 -16.20 20.00
N ARG A 90 -15.40 -16.21 18.67
CA ARG A 90 -16.45 -15.54 17.91
C ARG A 90 -17.81 -16.19 18.13
N GLN A 91 -17.88 -17.52 18.16
CA GLN A 91 -19.12 -18.23 18.44
C GLN A 91 -19.61 -17.93 19.85
N GLU A 92 -18.74 -18.05 20.86
CA GLU A 92 -19.08 -17.72 22.25
C GLU A 92 -19.57 -16.27 22.39
N CYS A 93 -18.91 -15.32 21.72
CA CYS A 93 -19.32 -13.91 21.70
C CYS A 93 -20.73 -13.70 21.13
N ASN A 94 -21.08 -14.42 20.06
CA ASN A 94 -22.40 -14.31 19.43
C ASN A 94 -23.50 -14.96 20.27
N ASP A 95 -23.16 -15.98 21.06
CA ASP A 95 -24.10 -16.67 21.96
C ASP A 95 -24.48 -15.83 23.19
N GLU A 96 -23.73 -14.77 23.53
CA GLU A 96 -24.02 -13.85 24.65
C GLU A 96 -25.25 -12.91 24.42
N TYR A 97 -26.23 -13.32 23.61
CA TYR A 97 -27.54 -12.66 23.38
C TYR A 97 -27.50 -11.11 23.33
N GLY A 98 -26.60 -10.56 22.52
CA GLY A 98 -26.60 -9.13 22.16
C GLY A 98 -26.00 -8.17 23.19
N LEU A 99 -25.34 -8.68 24.24
CA LEU A 99 -24.57 -7.84 25.18
C LEU A 99 -23.19 -7.45 24.64
N ARG A 100 -22.63 -8.25 23.73
CA ARG A 100 -21.35 -8.01 23.08
C ARG A 100 -21.42 -8.23 21.58
N LEU A 101 -20.55 -7.53 20.85
CA LEU A 101 -20.44 -7.56 19.40
C LEU A 101 -19.02 -8.00 19.00
N TRP A 102 -18.97 -8.91 18.04
CA TRP A 102 -17.69 -9.34 17.47
C TRP A 102 -17.08 -8.28 16.56
N ASN A 103 -15.84 -7.88 16.84
CA ASN A 103 -15.08 -7.01 15.97
C ASN A 103 -14.19 -7.83 15.02
N SER A 104 -14.54 -7.90 13.74
CA SER A 104 -13.78 -8.68 12.74
C SER A 104 -12.42 -8.08 12.38
N THR A 105 -12.17 -6.81 12.72
CA THR A 105 -10.89 -6.13 12.46
C THR A 105 -9.85 -6.46 13.53
N THR A 106 -10.28 -6.61 14.78
CA THR A 106 -9.37 -6.94 15.90
C THR A 106 -9.49 -8.40 16.34
N CYS A 107 -10.50 -9.13 15.86
CA CYS A 107 -10.84 -10.49 16.27
C CYS A 107 -11.09 -10.60 17.78
N THR A 108 -11.86 -9.65 18.31
CA THR A 108 -12.19 -9.57 19.75
C THR A 108 -13.67 -9.30 19.97
N CYS A 109 -14.22 -9.85 21.05
CA CYS A 109 -15.57 -9.58 21.52
C CYS A 109 -15.61 -8.28 22.35
N GLN A 110 -16.54 -7.36 22.04
CA GLN A 110 -16.66 -6.04 22.68
C GLN A 110 -18.07 -5.77 23.21
#